data_AF-A0A960BNI0-F1
#
_entry.id   AF-A0A960BNI0-F1
#
_cell.length_a   1.000
_cell.length_b   1.000
_cell.length_c   1.000
_cell.angle_alpha   90.00
_cell.angle_beta   90.00
_cell.angle_gamma   90.00
#
_symmetry.space_group_name_H-M   'P 1'
#
loop_
_entity.id
_entity.type
_entity.pdbx_description
1 polymer ?
#
loop_
_entity_poly.entity_id
_entity_poly.type
_entity_poly.pdbx_seq_one_letter_code
_entity_poly.pdbx_strand_id
1 'polypeptide(L)'
;AQLDPKRSDAGADVAQLLFATTALVPPDIAVAAAVEGIGSDPLTQALPYLQVPAMSRRSRRDVAHTKQVLAELREAVASACGTDVPAPVRIRRFGLRQLLTLLLVGLFMFALVPLLTSVDYAQLWASISSATWWLVLLALLAGQLAFIPQGTAMMSAVGRAIPLRPMTILQPAIAFISFAVPGVAGRVAMEGSFLYKFGIAPAVAVTKGAVDAFSGFLVQAAILVMALLTGQLLRPASTDSGSSASDSGSGTSWLVIALIVALAVATVVVVLKVPKLHDRVVPQIRSAWQALAEVFRSPRLALGLLGSQLAVQLLWGLGLWLALLSLGVHLNVIACTAVVVATSLLQGVIPVPGGIGVSEAVLSAFLVPLGVSPEVAMGAAVIWRVATFYLPAIEGFVASKYLSSRGYL
;
A
#
# COMPACT_ATOMS: atom_id res chain seq x y z
N ALA A 1 20.75 20.63 8.90
CA ALA A 1 21.81 20.77 9.91
C ALA A 1 22.10 19.38 10.49
N GLN A 2 23.11 18.69 9.96
CA GLN A 2 23.63 17.45 10.57
C GLN A 2 24.43 17.88 11.80
N LEU A 3 23.95 17.49 12.99
CA LEU A 3 24.63 17.77 14.24
C LEU A 3 25.79 16.78 14.43
N ASP A 4 26.93 17.31 14.86
CA ASP A 4 28.11 16.56 15.29
C ASP A 4 27.72 15.55 16.40
N PRO A 5 27.95 14.23 16.22
CA PRO A 5 27.48 13.20 17.14
C PRO A 5 27.90 13.44 18.60
N LYS A 6 29.07 14.03 18.84
CA LYS A 6 29.55 14.36 20.19
C LYS A 6 28.71 15.42 20.91
N ARG A 7 28.10 16.35 20.16
CA ARG A 7 27.23 17.40 20.73
C ARG A 7 25.80 16.90 20.99
N SER A 8 25.36 15.90 20.22
CA SER A 8 24.06 15.24 20.41
C SER A 8 23.99 14.46 21.73
N ASP A 9 25.07 13.75 22.07
CA ASP A 9 25.14 12.95 23.30
C ASP A 9 25.17 13.84 24.56
N ALA A 10 25.95 14.93 24.52
CA ALA A 10 26.02 15.89 25.62
C ALA A 10 24.67 16.56 25.93
N GLY A 11 23.90 16.94 24.90
CA GLY A 11 22.56 17.52 25.09
C GLY A 11 21.54 16.52 25.65
N ALA A 12 21.67 15.24 25.31
CA ALA A 12 20.82 14.18 25.86
C ALA A 12 21.14 13.88 27.33
N ASP A 13 22.42 13.90 27.71
CA ASP A 13 22.86 13.68 29.09
C ASP A 13 22.43 14.82 30.01
N VAL A 14 22.57 16.08 29.58
CA VAL A 14 22.08 17.26 30.30
C VAL A 14 20.55 17.18 30.49
N ALA A 15 19.81 16.78 29.45
CA ALA A 15 18.37 16.61 29.55
C ALA A 15 17.97 15.49 30.53
N GLN A 16 18.72 14.38 30.56
CA GLN A 16 18.47 13.29 31.51
C GLN A 16 18.80 13.69 32.95
N LEU A 17 19.90 14.42 33.16
CA LEU A 17 20.30 14.91 34.48
C LEU A 17 19.26 15.91 35.02
N LEU A 18 18.86 16.88 34.19
CA LEU A 18 17.84 17.86 34.57
C LEU A 18 16.49 17.19 34.90
N PHE A 19 16.08 16.21 34.09
CA PHE A 19 14.87 15.44 34.40
C PHE A 19 15.02 14.62 35.68
N ALA A 20 16.17 14.00 35.93
CA ALA A 20 16.42 13.27 37.17
C ALA A 20 16.39 14.18 38.41
N THR A 21 16.88 15.42 38.30
CA THR A 21 16.82 16.39 39.41
C THR A 21 15.39 16.78 39.80
N THR A 22 14.44 16.70 38.86
CA THR A 22 13.02 16.94 39.18
C THR A 22 12.36 15.86 40.03
N ALA A 23 13.04 14.73 40.26
CA ALA A 23 12.61 13.75 41.25
C ALA A 23 12.86 14.22 42.70
N LEU A 24 13.76 15.20 42.89
CA LEU A 24 14.19 15.69 44.20
C LEU A 24 13.67 17.09 44.50
N VAL A 25 13.48 17.92 43.47
CA VAL A 25 13.18 19.35 43.61
C VAL A 25 12.20 19.80 42.52
N PRO A 26 11.31 20.78 42.78
CA PRO A 26 10.42 21.33 41.74
C PRO A 26 11.15 21.79 40.46
N PRO A 27 10.48 21.73 39.28
CA PRO A 27 11.08 22.06 37.99
C PRO A 27 11.75 23.43 37.93
N ASP A 28 11.13 24.45 38.51
CA ASP A 28 11.65 25.83 38.47
C ASP A 28 12.99 25.96 39.20
N ILE A 29 13.13 25.30 40.34
CA ILE A 29 14.36 25.31 41.14
C ILE A 29 15.44 24.46 40.45
N ALA A 30 15.07 23.33 39.85
CA ALA A 30 16.00 22.51 39.07
C ALA A 30 16.56 23.29 37.86
N VAL A 31 15.73 24.08 37.18
CA VAL A 31 16.16 24.93 36.07
C VAL A 31 17.02 26.09 36.57
N ALA A 32 16.65 26.77 37.65
CA ALA A 32 17.46 27.85 38.22
C ALA A 32 18.87 27.37 38.61
N ALA A 33 18.96 26.23 39.30
CA ALA A 33 20.23 25.61 39.66
C ALA A 33 21.06 25.19 38.44
N ALA A 34 20.41 24.70 37.38
CA ALA A 34 21.10 24.36 36.14
C ALA A 34 21.61 25.61 35.40
N VAL A 35 20.85 26.70 35.37
CA VAL A 35 21.28 27.97 34.77
C VAL A 35 22.52 28.50 35.48
N GLU A 36 22.54 28.43 36.82
CA GLU A 36 23.69 28.87 37.62
C GLU A 36 24.92 27.96 37.45
N GLY A 37 24.72 26.64 37.37
CA GLY A 37 25.81 25.67 37.35
C GLY A 37 26.42 25.39 35.97
N ILE A 38 25.60 25.26 34.93
CA ILE A 38 26.05 24.87 33.58
C ILE A 38 25.81 25.94 32.51
N GLY A 39 25.10 27.03 32.85
CA GLY A 39 24.81 28.13 31.92
C GLY A 39 23.67 27.85 30.94
N SER A 40 23.24 28.89 30.22
CA SER A 40 22.10 28.87 29.29
C SER A 40 22.39 28.13 27.97
N ASP A 41 23.63 28.14 27.49
CA ASP A 41 23.99 27.54 26.19
C ASP A 41 23.82 26.01 26.16
N PRO A 42 24.29 25.24 27.16
CA PRO A 42 24.06 23.79 27.20
C PRO A 42 22.60 23.41 27.43
N LEU A 43 21.87 24.22 28.21
CA LEU A 43 20.43 24.04 28.45
C LEU A 43 19.61 24.23 27.17
N THR A 44 19.97 25.23 26.36
CA THR A 44 19.35 25.48 25.05
C THR A 44 19.57 24.29 24.10
N GLN A 45 20.75 23.67 24.14
CA GLN A 45 21.05 22.47 23.35
C GLN A 45 20.33 21.21 23.85
N ALA A 46 20.00 21.15 25.15
CA ALA A 46 19.27 20.04 25.77
C ALA A 46 17.75 20.11 25.55
N LEU A 47 17.21 21.31 25.27
CA LEU A 47 15.78 21.58 25.08
C LEU A 47 15.06 20.66 24.06
N PRO A 48 15.66 20.28 22.91
CA PRO A 48 15.05 19.35 21.95
C PRO A 48 15.01 17.89 22.46
N TYR A 49 15.83 17.55 23.46
CA TYR A 49 15.94 16.23 24.07
C TYR A 49 15.08 16.08 25.34
N LEU A 50 14.52 17.16 25.91
CA LEU A 50 13.51 17.08 26.98
C LEU A 50 12.19 16.52 26.46
N GLN A 51 12.14 15.20 26.28
CA GLN A 51 10.98 14.46 25.80
C GLN A 51 11.00 13.03 26.35
N VAL A 52 9.81 12.44 26.53
CA VAL A 52 9.64 11.09 27.09
C VAL A 52 10.54 10.04 26.42
N PRO A 53 10.76 10.06 25.09
CA PRO A 53 11.63 9.09 24.43
C PRO A 53 13.11 9.24 24.79
N ALA A 54 13.60 10.40 25.20
CA ALA A 54 15.00 10.58 25.59
C ALA A 54 15.29 10.13 27.04
N MET A 55 14.24 10.00 27.86
CA MET A 55 14.39 9.66 29.28
C MET A 55 14.59 8.15 29.51
N SER A 56 15.49 7.82 30.43
CA SER A 56 15.72 6.43 30.87
C SER A 56 14.44 5.83 31.48
N ARG A 57 14.32 4.50 31.50
CA ARG A 57 13.16 3.83 32.13
C ARG A 57 13.15 4.00 33.65
N ARG A 58 14.34 4.13 34.27
CA ARG A 58 14.50 4.28 35.73
C ARG A 58 14.01 5.65 36.18
N SER A 59 14.51 6.73 35.58
CA SER A 59 14.11 8.10 35.93
C SER A 59 12.61 8.36 35.74
N ARG A 60 11.97 7.70 34.76
CA ARG A 60 10.51 7.80 34.54
C ARG A 60 9.67 7.10 35.59
N ARG A 61 10.24 6.14 36.32
CA ARG A 61 9.55 5.44 37.41
C ARG A 61 9.55 6.28 38.68
N ASP A 62 10.60 7.09 38.86
CA ASP A 62 10.82 7.88 40.07
C ASP A 62 10.08 9.23 40.02
N VAL A 63 9.62 9.67 38.84
CA VAL A 63 8.88 10.93 38.63
C VAL A 63 7.44 10.64 38.19
N ALA A 64 6.48 10.89 39.08
CA ALA A 64 5.05 10.84 38.77
C ALA A 64 4.68 11.89 37.72
N HIS A 65 3.67 11.61 36.88
CA HIS A 65 3.21 12.53 35.82
C HIS A 65 4.32 13.02 34.87
N THR A 66 5.27 12.14 34.52
CA THR A 66 6.45 12.41 33.67
C THR A 66 6.19 13.34 32.47
N LYS A 67 5.06 13.18 31.77
CA LYS A 67 4.71 14.01 30.61
C LYS A 67 4.47 15.47 30.97
N GLN A 68 3.84 15.72 32.11
CA GLN A 68 3.51 17.05 32.60
C GLN A 68 4.76 17.74 33.13
N VAL A 69 5.56 17.03 33.93
CA VAL A 69 6.87 17.52 34.42
C VAL A 69 7.82 17.87 33.27
N LEU A 70 7.83 17.07 32.20
CA LEU A 70 8.63 17.39 31.00
C LEU A 70 8.07 18.60 30.22
N ALA A 71 6.78 18.87 30.27
CA ALA A 71 6.20 20.07 29.66
C ALA A 71 6.59 21.32 30.47
N GLU A 72 6.42 21.26 31.79
CA GLU A 72 6.83 22.31 32.73
C GLU A 72 8.32 22.60 32.63
N LEU A 73 9.18 21.57 32.59
CA LEU A 73 10.63 21.73 32.37
C LEU A 73 10.96 22.42 31.03
N ARG A 74 10.24 22.09 29.95
CA ARG A 74 10.50 22.72 28.64
C ARG A 74 10.14 24.20 28.65
N GLU A 75 9.02 24.54 29.30
CA GLU A 75 8.58 25.93 29.46
C GLU A 75 9.53 26.71 30.38
N ALA A 76 9.93 26.13 31.52
CA ALA A 76 10.86 26.73 32.44
C ALA A 76 12.24 26.97 31.80
N VAL A 77 12.81 25.98 31.10
CA VAL A 77 14.11 26.15 30.40
C VAL A 77 14.01 27.16 29.27
N ALA A 78 12.92 27.16 28.50
CA ALA A 78 12.69 28.14 27.43
C ALA A 78 12.59 29.57 27.98
N SER A 79 11.88 29.75 29.09
CA SER A 79 11.74 31.06 29.76
C SER A 79 13.06 31.56 30.33
N ALA A 80 13.87 30.67 30.93
CA ALA A 80 15.14 31.03 31.55
C ALA A 80 16.26 31.31 30.54
N CYS A 81 16.20 30.69 29.35
CA CYS A 81 17.20 30.87 28.29
C CYS A 81 16.80 31.91 27.24
N GLY A 82 15.58 32.46 27.30
CA GLY A 82 15.09 33.47 26.34
C GLY A 82 14.90 32.92 24.92
N THR A 83 14.57 31.63 24.78
CA THR A 83 14.46 30.94 23.48
C THR A 83 13.07 30.35 23.27
N ASP A 84 12.51 30.48 22.06
CA ASP A 84 11.25 29.81 21.69
C ASP A 84 11.37 28.28 21.79
N VAL A 85 10.33 27.61 22.32
CA VAL A 85 10.30 26.14 22.49
C VAL A 85 10.43 25.44 21.12
N PRO A 86 11.60 24.86 20.77
CA PRO A 86 11.78 24.23 19.47
C PRO A 86 10.99 22.91 19.42
N ALA A 87 10.54 22.55 18.21
CA ALA A 87 9.79 21.32 17.97
C ALA A 87 10.61 20.08 18.42
N PRO A 88 10.01 19.12 19.15
CA PRO A 88 10.71 17.96 19.67
C PRO A 88 11.26 17.06 18.55
N VAL A 89 12.53 16.66 18.68
CA VAL A 89 13.25 15.81 17.71
C VAL A 89 12.70 14.39 17.74
N ARG A 90 12.37 13.80 16.59
CA ARG A 90 11.86 12.42 16.54
C ARG A 90 12.97 11.40 16.79
N ILE A 91 13.14 10.98 18.04
CA ILE A 91 14.02 9.84 18.38
C ILE A 91 13.35 8.56 17.84
N ARG A 92 13.83 8.06 16.69
CA ARG A 92 13.31 6.86 16.04
C ARG A 92 13.87 5.61 16.74
N ARG A 93 13.15 5.10 17.73
CA ARG A 93 13.45 3.80 18.35
C ARG A 93 12.98 2.67 17.45
N PHE A 94 13.80 1.61 17.33
CA PHE A 94 13.39 0.35 16.71
C PHE A 94 12.29 -0.30 17.54
N GLY A 95 11.04 -0.05 17.19
CA GLY A 95 9.90 -0.67 17.85
C GLY A 95 9.78 -2.14 17.45
N LEU A 96 9.26 -2.99 18.34
CA LEU A 96 8.84 -4.38 18.04
C LEU A 96 8.05 -4.50 16.72
N ARG A 97 7.30 -3.46 16.36
CA ARG A 97 6.59 -3.39 15.07
C ARG A 97 7.53 -3.38 13.86
N GLN A 98 8.67 -2.70 13.94
CA GLN A 98 9.67 -2.67 12.87
C GLN A 98 10.38 -4.03 12.76
N LEU A 99 10.67 -4.68 13.89
CA LEU A 99 11.20 -6.05 13.90
C LEU A 99 10.18 -7.05 13.33
N LEU A 100 8.91 -6.96 13.71
CA LEU A 100 7.85 -7.80 13.17
C LEU A 100 7.63 -7.55 11.67
N THR A 101 7.66 -6.29 11.23
CA THR A 101 7.56 -5.95 9.81
C THR A 101 8.76 -6.49 9.03
N LEU A 102 9.97 -6.33 9.57
CA LEU A 102 11.20 -6.87 8.98
C LEU A 102 11.16 -8.41 8.90
N LEU A 103 10.66 -9.07 9.95
CA LEU A 103 10.45 -10.51 9.99
C LEU A 103 9.44 -10.96 8.92
N LEU A 104 8.28 -10.30 8.82
CA LEU A 104 7.26 -10.63 7.82
C LEU A 104 7.77 -10.43 6.39
N VAL A 105 8.46 -9.31 6.12
CA VAL A 105 9.08 -9.06 4.82
C VAL A 105 10.18 -10.08 4.54
N GLY A 106 11.02 -10.42 5.52
CA GLY A 106 12.06 -11.43 5.39
C GLY A 106 11.50 -12.83 5.13
N LEU A 107 10.45 -13.23 5.83
CA LEU A 107 9.73 -14.49 5.62
C LEU A 107 9.09 -14.54 4.23
N PHE A 108 8.46 -13.44 3.82
CA PHE A 108 7.87 -13.32 2.48
C PHE A 108 8.93 -13.45 1.38
N MET A 109 10.06 -12.74 1.51
CA MET A 109 11.19 -12.86 0.57
C MET A 109 11.77 -14.26 0.56
N PHE A 110 11.92 -14.90 1.73
CA PHE A 110 12.36 -16.29 1.82
C PHE A 110 11.42 -17.25 1.10
N ALA A 111 10.10 -17.07 1.22
CA ALA A 111 9.11 -17.84 0.49
C ALA A 111 9.12 -17.57 -1.03
N LEU A 112 9.55 -16.37 -1.44
CA LEU A 112 9.65 -15.97 -2.85
C LEU A 112 10.83 -16.63 -3.58
N VAL A 113 11.94 -16.87 -2.88
CA VAL A 113 13.18 -17.40 -3.48
C VAL A 113 12.96 -18.77 -4.14
N PRO A 114 12.33 -19.77 -3.51
CA PRO A 114 12.01 -21.04 -4.17
C PRO A 114 11.17 -20.86 -5.43
N LEU A 115 10.20 -19.94 -5.41
CA LEU A 115 9.34 -19.70 -6.56
C LEU A 115 10.12 -19.13 -7.75
N LEU A 116 11.02 -18.19 -7.51
CA LEU A 116 11.85 -17.59 -8.56
C LEU A 116 12.95 -18.54 -9.05
N THR A 117 13.57 -19.31 -8.15
CA THR A 117 14.65 -20.26 -8.49
C THR A 117 14.13 -21.53 -9.17
N SER A 118 12.85 -21.85 -9.00
CA SER A 118 12.21 -22.98 -9.70
C SER A 118 11.96 -22.73 -11.19
N VAL A 119 12.08 -21.48 -11.66
CA VAL A 119 11.82 -21.12 -13.06
C VAL A 119 13.08 -21.31 -13.89
N ASP A 120 13.01 -22.18 -14.89
CA ASP A 120 14.02 -22.24 -15.94
C ASP A 120 13.88 -21.01 -16.86
N TYR A 121 14.79 -20.04 -16.69
CA TYR A 121 14.77 -18.80 -17.48
C TYR A 121 14.96 -19.03 -18.99
N ALA A 122 15.64 -20.11 -19.40
CA ALA A 122 15.77 -20.42 -20.81
C ALA A 122 14.43 -20.89 -21.39
N GLN A 123 13.70 -21.73 -20.65
CA GLN A 123 12.35 -22.17 -21.03
C GLN A 123 11.31 -21.04 -20.95
N LEU A 124 11.43 -20.15 -19.96
CA LEU A 124 10.62 -18.94 -19.89
C LEU A 124 10.81 -18.07 -21.14
N TRP A 125 12.06 -17.83 -21.53
CA TRP A 125 12.35 -17.05 -22.73
C TRP A 125 11.83 -17.75 -23.99
N ALA A 126 12.03 -19.07 -24.10
CA ALA A 126 11.48 -19.86 -25.20
C ALA A 126 9.95 -19.72 -25.28
N SER A 127 9.25 -19.82 -24.14
CA SER A 127 7.80 -19.68 -24.04
C SER A 127 7.33 -18.31 -24.54
N ILE A 128 7.95 -17.22 -24.07
CA ILE A 128 7.62 -15.86 -24.50
C ILE A 128 7.95 -15.66 -26.00
N SER A 129 9.06 -16.20 -26.48
CA SER A 129 9.46 -16.07 -27.88
C SER A 129 8.51 -16.81 -28.84
N SER A 130 7.99 -17.95 -28.40
CA SER A 130 6.98 -18.75 -29.12
C SER A 130 5.56 -18.20 -28.98
N ALA A 131 5.38 -17.14 -28.19
CA ALA A 131 4.08 -16.58 -27.93
C ALA A 131 3.45 -16.02 -29.20
N THR A 132 2.13 -16.13 -29.27
CA THR A 132 1.35 -15.53 -30.35
C THR A 132 1.26 -14.01 -30.12
N TRP A 133 2.17 -13.27 -30.75
CA TRP A 133 2.37 -11.83 -30.50
C TRP A 133 1.14 -10.94 -30.72
N TRP A 134 0.21 -11.30 -31.62
CA TRP A 134 -1.02 -10.51 -31.78
C TRP A 134 -1.93 -10.59 -30.54
N LEU A 135 -1.95 -11.74 -29.83
CA LEU A 135 -2.65 -11.88 -28.56
C LEU A 135 -1.96 -11.07 -27.45
N VAL A 136 -0.62 -11.01 -27.46
CA VAL A 136 0.15 -10.14 -26.57
C VAL A 136 -0.24 -8.68 -26.80
N LEU A 137 -0.33 -8.23 -28.05
CA LEU A 137 -0.80 -6.88 -28.37
C LEU A 137 -2.23 -6.62 -27.87
N LEU A 138 -3.15 -7.58 -28.00
CA LEU A 138 -4.49 -7.44 -27.44
C LEU A 138 -4.47 -7.40 -25.90
N ALA A 139 -3.60 -8.15 -25.24
CA ALA A 139 -3.43 -8.07 -23.79
C ALA A 139 -2.93 -6.69 -23.36
N LEU A 140 -1.97 -6.11 -24.10
CA LEU A 140 -1.51 -4.73 -23.90
C LEU A 140 -2.67 -3.74 -24.07
N LEU A 141 -3.45 -3.87 -25.15
CA LEU A 141 -4.61 -3.02 -25.40
C LEU A 141 -5.66 -3.14 -24.30
N ALA A 142 -5.94 -4.34 -23.79
CA ALA A 142 -6.86 -4.55 -22.67
C ALA A 142 -6.38 -3.83 -21.40
N GLY A 143 -5.07 -3.88 -21.11
CA GLY A 143 -4.46 -3.12 -20.01
C GLY A 143 -4.62 -1.62 -20.15
N GLN A 144 -4.43 -1.09 -21.37
CA GLN A 144 -4.56 0.34 -21.68
C GLN A 144 -6.01 0.82 -21.63
N LEU A 145 -6.94 0.02 -22.16
CA LEU A 145 -8.37 0.31 -22.13
C LEU A 145 -8.90 0.42 -20.70
N ALA A 146 -8.26 -0.21 -19.71
CA ALA A 146 -8.65 -0.11 -18.31
C ALA A 146 -8.50 1.31 -17.72
N PHE A 147 -7.71 2.20 -18.33
CA PHE A 147 -7.62 3.60 -17.89
C PHE A 147 -8.91 4.40 -18.12
N ILE A 148 -9.72 3.98 -19.09
CA ILE A 148 -11.02 4.61 -19.35
C ILE A 148 -11.97 4.39 -18.15
N PRO A 149 -12.27 3.15 -17.74
CA PRO A 149 -13.12 2.91 -16.58
C PRO A 149 -12.48 3.38 -15.26
N GLN A 150 -11.16 3.37 -15.10
CA GLN A 150 -10.52 4.00 -13.93
C GLN A 150 -10.85 5.51 -13.85
N GLY A 151 -10.80 6.21 -14.99
CA GLY A 151 -11.20 7.61 -15.06
C GLY A 151 -12.67 7.82 -14.72
N THR A 152 -13.58 7.01 -15.27
CA THR A 152 -15.02 7.15 -14.99
C THR A 152 -15.42 6.73 -13.57
N ALA A 153 -14.70 5.78 -12.96
CA ALA A 153 -14.86 5.41 -11.56
C ALA A 153 -14.61 6.62 -10.65
N MET A 154 -13.46 7.28 -10.82
CA MET A 154 -13.12 8.48 -10.07
C MET A 154 -14.07 9.65 -10.37
N MET A 155 -14.52 9.84 -11.61
CA MET A 155 -15.57 10.83 -11.92
C MET A 155 -16.87 10.55 -11.15
N SER A 156 -17.26 9.28 -11.05
CA SER A 156 -18.46 8.85 -10.33
C SER A 156 -18.31 9.01 -8.82
N ALA A 157 -17.12 8.73 -8.28
CA ALA A 157 -16.80 8.96 -6.87
C ALA A 157 -16.90 10.45 -6.52
N VAL A 158 -16.31 11.31 -7.35
CA VAL A 158 -16.32 12.77 -7.17
C VAL A 158 -17.72 13.36 -7.32
N GLY A 159 -18.52 12.86 -8.26
CA GLY A 159 -19.90 13.32 -8.49
C GLY A 159 -20.00 14.70 -9.16
N ARG A 160 -18.92 15.17 -9.80
CA ARG A 160 -18.90 16.39 -10.63
C ARG A 160 -18.54 16.07 -12.07
N ALA A 161 -19.02 16.90 -12.98
CA ALA A 161 -18.70 16.80 -14.41
C ALA A 161 -17.24 17.23 -14.65
N ILE A 162 -16.34 16.24 -14.68
CA ILE A 162 -14.95 16.41 -15.13
C ILE A 162 -14.87 15.85 -16.55
N PRO A 163 -14.18 16.51 -17.50
CA PRO A 163 -14.00 15.96 -18.83
C PRO A 163 -13.25 14.62 -18.78
N LEU A 164 -13.80 13.60 -19.47
CA LEU A 164 -13.27 12.23 -19.47
C LEU A 164 -11.82 12.17 -19.94
N ARG A 165 -11.46 12.88 -21.01
CA ARG A 165 -10.12 12.82 -21.62
C ARG A 165 -8.99 13.12 -20.64
N PRO A 166 -8.91 14.30 -19.98
CA PRO A 166 -7.84 14.56 -19.01
C PRO A 166 -7.91 13.64 -17.79
N MET A 167 -9.10 13.16 -17.41
CA MET A 167 -9.25 12.17 -16.34
C MET A 167 -8.62 10.81 -16.69
N THR A 168 -8.78 10.37 -17.94
CA THR A 168 -8.14 9.13 -18.43
C THR A 168 -6.64 9.28 -18.60
N ILE A 169 -6.16 10.45 -19.03
CA ILE A 169 -4.72 10.76 -19.16
C ILE A 169 -4.07 10.85 -17.76
N LEU A 170 -4.82 11.23 -16.73
CA LEU A 170 -4.33 11.27 -15.36
C LEU A 170 -3.96 9.87 -14.83
N GLN A 171 -4.66 8.80 -15.24
CA GLN A 171 -4.42 7.45 -14.72
C GLN A 171 -3.01 6.90 -15.01
N PRO A 172 -2.47 6.95 -16.23
CA PRO A 172 -1.08 6.57 -16.46
C PRO A 172 -0.11 7.55 -15.75
N ALA A 173 -0.43 8.84 -15.63
CA ALA A 173 0.39 9.77 -14.85
C ALA A 173 0.47 9.35 -13.35
N ILE A 174 -0.65 8.87 -12.79
CA ILE A 174 -0.72 8.28 -11.45
C ILE A 174 0.14 7.01 -11.37
N ALA A 175 0.15 6.17 -12.40
CA ALA A 175 1.02 5.00 -12.46
C ALA A 175 2.51 5.40 -12.43
N PHE A 176 2.89 6.42 -13.19
CA PHE A 176 4.25 6.97 -13.20
C PHE A 176 4.67 7.53 -11.83
N ILE A 177 3.85 8.38 -11.19
CA ILE A 177 4.21 8.94 -9.88
C ILE A 177 4.25 7.87 -8.79
N SER A 178 3.41 6.82 -8.89
CA SER A 178 3.43 5.69 -7.96
C SER A 178 4.68 4.83 -8.12
N PHE A 179 5.26 4.78 -9.33
CA PHE A 179 6.56 4.17 -9.57
C PHE A 179 7.70 5.02 -8.99
N ALA A 180 7.65 6.35 -9.19
CA ALA A 180 8.72 7.26 -8.78
C ALA A 180 8.74 7.54 -7.26
N VAL A 181 7.57 7.62 -6.63
CA VAL A 181 7.41 7.98 -5.21
C VAL A 181 6.81 6.80 -4.45
N PRO A 182 7.58 6.16 -3.55
CA PRO A 182 7.07 5.08 -2.72
C PRO A 182 5.85 5.50 -1.87
N GLY A 183 4.82 4.66 -1.89
CA GLY A 183 3.62 4.82 -1.09
C GLY A 183 2.50 5.60 -1.77
N VAL A 184 1.49 5.97 -1.00
CA VAL A 184 0.23 6.53 -1.52
C VAL A 184 0.29 8.06 -1.72
N ALA A 185 1.31 8.71 -1.16
CA ALA A 185 1.41 10.17 -1.14
C ALA A 185 1.54 10.78 -2.54
N GLY A 186 2.33 10.16 -3.43
CA GLY A 186 2.53 10.65 -4.81
C GLY A 186 1.22 10.66 -5.60
N ARG A 187 0.47 9.54 -5.55
CA ARG A 187 -0.85 9.42 -6.15
C ARG A 187 -1.83 10.47 -5.60
N VAL A 188 -1.92 10.60 -4.28
CA VAL A 188 -2.85 11.54 -3.62
C VAL A 188 -2.51 12.99 -3.96
N ALA A 189 -1.23 13.35 -4.01
CA ALA A 189 -0.82 14.69 -4.39
C ALA A 189 -1.20 15.02 -5.84
N MET A 190 -0.99 14.07 -6.76
CA MET A 190 -1.31 14.25 -8.18
C MET A 190 -2.82 14.32 -8.43
N GLU A 191 -3.60 13.41 -7.84
CA GLU A 191 -5.07 13.44 -7.88
C GLU A 191 -5.62 14.72 -7.23
N GLY A 192 -5.08 15.12 -6.09
CA GLY A 192 -5.49 16.33 -5.38
C GLY A 192 -5.23 17.60 -6.19
N SER A 193 -4.06 17.70 -6.83
CA SER A 193 -3.69 18.85 -7.68
C SER A 193 -4.57 18.92 -8.93
N PHE A 194 -4.82 17.76 -9.55
CA PHE A 194 -5.73 17.67 -10.69
C PHE A 194 -7.16 18.08 -10.34
N LEU A 195 -7.72 17.53 -9.27
CA LEU A 195 -9.09 17.82 -8.85
C LEU A 195 -9.24 19.25 -8.32
N TYR A 196 -8.19 19.82 -7.72
CA TYR A 196 -8.15 21.23 -7.34
C TYR A 196 -8.38 22.16 -8.54
N LYS A 197 -7.81 21.83 -9.70
CA LYS A 197 -8.04 22.59 -10.94
C LYS A 197 -9.51 22.61 -11.37
N PHE A 198 -10.27 21.57 -11.05
CA PHE A 198 -11.71 21.48 -11.31
C PHE A 198 -12.57 21.98 -10.12
N GLY A 199 -11.99 22.77 -9.22
CA GLY A 199 -12.70 23.42 -8.12
C GLY A 199 -13.09 22.47 -6.99
N ILE A 200 -12.40 21.34 -6.84
CA ILE A 200 -12.60 20.37 -5.76
C ILE A 200 -11.48 20.53 -4.75
N ALA A 201 -11.82 20.82 -3.48
CA ALA A 201 -10.81 20.99 -2.45
C ALA A 201 -9.96 19.70 -2.30
N PRO A 202 -8.63 19.80 -2.09
CA PRO A 202 -7.76 18.62 -1.96
C PRO A 202 -8.20 17.64 -0.86
N ALA A 203 -8.76 18.16 0.25
CA ALA A 203 -9.33 17.33 1.30
C ALA A 203 -10.51 16.46 0.80
N VAL A 204 -11.37 17.02 -0.04
CA VAL A 204 -12.50 16.29 -0.65
C VAL A 204 -11.97 15.27 -1.67
N ALA A 205 -10.97 15.62 -2.46
CA ALA A 205 -10.31 14.71 -3.40
C ALA A 205 -9.77 13.45 -2.69
N VAL A 206 -9.10 13.62 -1.55
CA VAL A 206 -8.60 12.49 -0.73
C VAL A 206 -9.76 11.59 -0.27
N THR A 207 -10.85 12.18 0.23
CA THR A 207 -12.03 11.41 0.67
C THR A 207 -12.67 10.66 -0.49
N LYS A 208 -12.78 11.28 -1.67
CA LYS A 208 -13.36 10.67 -2.86
C LYS A 208 -12.47 9.57 -3.46
N GLY A 209 -11.15 9.75 -3.45
CA GLY A 209 -10.20 8.69 -3.80
C GLY A 209 -10.27 7.50 -2.84
N ALA A 210 -10.53 7.74 -1.54
CA ALA A 210 -10.77 6.65 -0.59
C ALA A 210 -12.09 5.91 -0.88
N VAL A 211 -13.15 6.61 -1.30
CA VAL A 211 -14.41 5.99 -1.74
C VAL A 211 -14.21 5.14 -2.99
N ASP A 212 -13.45 5.64 -3.97
CA ASP A 212 -13.07 4.91 -5.18
C ASP A 212 -12.33 3.61 -4.84
N ALA A 213 -11.26 3.70 -4.03
CA ALA A 213 -10.49 2.54 -3.59
C ALA A 213 -11.33 1.53 -2.80
N PHE A 214 -12.19 2.00 -1.90
CA PHE A 214 -13.06 1.14 -1.09
C PHE A 214 -14.15 0.46 -1.92
N SER A 215 -14.72 1.17 -2.91
CA SER A 215 -15.61 0.57 -3.91
C SER A 215 -14.89 -0.51 -4.71
N GLY A 216 -13.63 -0.25 -5.07
CA GLY A 216 -12.70 -1.22 -5.63
C GLY A 216 -12.58 -2.50 -4.84
N PHE A 217 -12.27 -2.35 -3.56
CA PHE A 217 -12.16 -3.47 -2.65
C PHE A 217 -13.46 -4.29 -2.56
N LEU A 218 -14.62 -3.64 -2.53
CA LEU A 218 -15.92 -4.34 -2.47
C LEU A 218 -16.21 -5.15 -3.73
N VAL A 219 -15.94 -4.58 -4.90
CA VAL A 219 -16.10 -5.29 -6.18
C VAL A 219 -15.13 -6.47 -6.25
N GLN A 220 -13.88 -6.28 -5.83
CA GLN A 220 -12.89 -7.35 -5.73
C GLN A 220 -13.35 -8.49 -4.81
N ALA A 221 -13.84 -8.16 -3.62
CA ALA A 221 -14.38 -9.15 -2.69
C ALA A 221 -15.58 -9.89 -3.28
N ALA A 222 -16.51 -9.18 -3.94
CA ALA A 222 -17.66 -9.78 -4.60
C ALA A 222 -17.25 -10.75 -5.72
N ILE A 223 -16.29 -10.36 -6.58
CA ILE A 223 -15.76 -11.23 -7.63
C ILE A 223 -15.14 -12.50 -7.03
N LEU A 224 -14.35 -12.37 -5.97
CA LEU A 224 -13.69 -13.51 -5.33
C LEU A 224 -14.70 -14.47 -4.69
N VAL A 225 -15.72 -13.93 -3.99
CA VAL A 225 -16.82 -14.73 -3.44
C VAL A 225 -17.58 -15.45 -4.55
N MET A 226 -17.92 -14.75 -5.64
CA MET A 226 -18.59 -15.36 -6.79
C MET A 226 -17.74 -16.45 -7.45
N ALA A 227 -16.44 -16.22 -7.61
CA ALA A 227 -15.52 -17.20 -8.18
C ALA A 227 -15.40 -18.46 -7.29
N LEU A 228 -15.42 -18.28 -5.96
CA LEU A 228 -15.43 -19.36 -4.98
C LEU A 228 -16.76 -20.14 -5.01
N LEU A 229 -17.90 -19.45 -5.00
CA LEU A 229 -19.24 -20.05 -5.05
C LEU A 229 -19.47 -20.84 -6.34
N THR A 230 -18.95 -20.35 -7.47
CA THR A 230 -19.08 -21.02 -8.78
C THR A 230 -18.10 -22.20 -8.91
N GLY A 231 -17.21 -22.42 -7.94
CA GLY A 231 -16.21 -23.49 -7.97
C GLY A 231 -15.14 -23.32 -9.06
N GLN A 232 -15.07 -22.14 -9.71
CA GLN A 232 -14.16 -21.89 -10.83
C GLN A 232 -12.70 -21.83 -10.37
N LEU A 233 -12.46 -21.45 -9.12
CA LEU A 233 -11.15 -21.53 -8.46
C LEU A 233 -10.83 -22.95 -7.94
N LEU A 234 -11.81 -23.85 -7.95
CA LEU A 234 -11.71 -25.21 -7.41
C LEU A 234 -11.63 -26.29 -8.50
N ARG A 235 -11.86 -25.94 -9.78
CA ARG A 235 -11.73 -26.87 -10.91
C ARG A 235 -10.28 -26.83 -11.42
N PRO A 236 -9.46 -27.88 -11.23
CA PRO A 236 -8.20 -28.00 -11.96
C PRO A 236 -8.49 -28.01 -13.46
N ALA A 237 -7.60 -27.42 -14.27
CA ALA A 237 -7.77 -27.22 -15.71
C ALA A 237 -7.78 -28.50 -16.56
N SER A 238 -8.09 -29.67 -15.98
CA SER A 238 -8.02 -30.94 -16.69
C SER A 238 -9.05 -31.94 -16.17
N THR A 239 -10.24 -32.00 -16.79
CA THR A 239 -10.90 -33.30 -17.07
C THR A 239 -11.96 -33.15 -18.18
N ASP A 240 -11.49 -33.16 -19.42
CA ASP A 240 -12.23 -33.69 -20.58
C ASP A 240 -11.22 -34.56 -21.36
N SER A 241 -10.78 -35.66 -20.75
CA SER A 241 -10.12 -36.81 -21.38
C SER A 241 -9.87 -37.87 -20.31
N GLY A 242 -10.44 -39.06 -20.50
CA GLY A 242 -10.30 -40.17 -19.58
C GLY A 242 -8.89 -40.76 -19.57
N SER A 243 -8.25 -40.76 -18.41
CA SER A 243 -7.23 -41.74 -18.02
C SER A 243 -6.91 -41.61 -16.55
N SER A 244 -7.12 -42.68 -15.81
CA SER A 244 -6.78 -42.84 -14.39
C SER A 244 -5.26 -42.78 -14.19
N ALA A 245 -4.73 -41.77 -13.50
CA ALA A 245 -3.38 -41.81 -12.90
C ALA A 245 -3.18 -40.74 -11.79
N SER A 246 -2.84 -41.24 -10.60
CA SER A 246 -2.11 -40.60 -9.48
C SER A 246 -2.66 -39.31 -8.84
N ASP A 247 -3.34 -39.53 -7.71
CA ASP A 247 -3.87 -38.59 -6.72
C ASP A 247 -2.77 -37.96 -5.83
N SER A 248 -1.93 -37.07 -6.39
CA SER A 248 -0.93 -36.31 -5.59
C SER A 248 -0.81 -34.82 -5.90
N GLY A 249 -1.52 -34.31 -6.92
CA GLY A 249 -1.52 -32.88 -7.28
C GLY A 249 -2.73 -32.07 -6.77
N SER A 250 -3.83 -32.75 -6.42
CA SER A 250 -5.08 -32.12 -5.94
C SER A 250 -4.92 -31.53 -4.53
N GLY A 251 -4.06 -32.16 -3.72
CA GLY A 251 -3.75 -31.79 -2.34
C GLY A 251 -3.09 -30.42 -2.18
N THR A 252 -2.13 -30.10 -3.04
CA THR A 252 -1.31 -28.89 -2.88
C THR A 252 -2.06 -27.62 -3.28
N SER A 253 -2.92 -27.69 -4.30
CA SER A 253 -3.70 -26.54 -4.77
C SER A 253 -4.78 -26.10 -3.77
N TRP A 254 -5.47 -27.04 -3.10
CA TRP A 254 -6.44 -26.69 -2.05
C TRP A 254 -5.75 -26.13 -0.81
N LEU A 255 -4.55 -26.62 -0.46
CA LEU A 255 -3.79 -26.15 0.69
C LEU A 255 -3.35 -24.69 0.53
N VAL A 256 -2.90 -24.27 -0.66
CA VAL A 256 -2.51 -22.87 -0.92
C VAL A 256 -3.72 -21.95 -0.88
N ILE A 257 -4.84 -22.32 -1.50
CA ILE A 257 -6.06 -21.51 -1.49
C ILE A 257 -6.64 -21.44 -0.06
N ALA A 258 -6.71 -22.56 0.65
CA ALA A 258 -7.17 -22.61 2.03
C ALA A 258 -6.27 -21.79 2.97
N LEU A 259 -4.95 -21.82 2.77
CA LEU A 259 -4.00 -21.00 3.53
C LEU A 259 -4.21 -19.50 3.29
N ILE A 260 -4.45 -19.08 2.05
CA ILE A 260 -4.69 -17.68 1.69
C ILE A 260 -6.02 -17.19 2.28
N VAL A 261 -7.08 -18.00 2.18
CA VAL A 261 -8.37 -17.70 2.80
C VAL A 261 -8.24 -17.66 4.32
N ALA A 262 -7.54 -18.62 4.93
CA ALA A 262 -7.29 -18.64 6.37
C ALA A 262 -6.50 -17.42 6.84
N LEU A 263 -5.49 -16.98 6.07
CA LEU A 263 -4.71 -15.78 6.37
C LEU A 263 -5.55 -14.49 6.26
N ALA A 264 -6.40 -14.40 5.24
CA ALA A 264 -7.34 -13.28 5.09
C ALA A 264 -8.33 -13.22 6.27
N VAL A 265 -8.92 -14.35 6.64
CA VAL A 265 -9.83 -14.47 7.79
C VAL A 265 -9.10 -14.13 9.10
N ALA A 266 -7.90 -14.66 9.31
CA ALA A 266 -7.09 -14.36 10.48
C ALA A 266 -6.78 -12.85 10.59
N THR A 267 -6.48 -12.19 9.46
CA THR A 267 -6.24 -10.75 9.41
C THR A 267 -7.49 -9.97 9.85
N VAL A 268 -8.67 -10.33 9.34
CA VAL A 268 -9.94 -9.71 9.74
C VAL A 268 -10.21 -9.93 11.24
N VAL A 269 -10.02 -11.14 11.74
CA VAL A 269 -10.21 -11.47 13.17
C VAL A 269 -9.27 -10.65 14.05
N VAL A 270 -7.99 -10.51 13.67
CA VAL A 270 -7.01 -9.70 14.41
C VAL A 270 -7.43 -8.23 14.45
N VAL A 271 -7.88 -7.67 13.32
CA VAL A 271 -8.36 -6.28 13.26
C VAL A 271 -9.56 -6.07 14.19
N LEU A 272 -10.48 -7.03 14.25
CA LEU A 272 -11.68 -6.94 15.08
C LEU A 272 -11.40 -7.18 16.57
N LYS A 273 -10.47 -8.08 16.92
CA LYS A 273 -10.19 -8.49 18.30
C LYS A 273 -9.15 -7.63 19.01
N VAL A 274 -8.23 -7.00 18.27
CA VAL A 274 -7.20 -6.16 18.88
C VAL A 274 -7.73 -4.73 19.00
N PRO A 275 -8.02 -4.21 20.21
CA PRO A 275 -8.70 -2.91 20.40
C PRO A 275 -7.92 -1.75 19.76
N LYS A 276 -6.58 -1.79 19.81
CA LYS A 276 -5.73 -0.77 19.17
C LYS A 276 -5.82 -0.75 17.65
N LEU A 277 -6.08 -1.89 17.01
CA LEU A 277 -6.28 -1.96 15.56
C LEU A 277 -7.74 -1.65 15.22
N HIS A 278 -8.68 -2.21 15.98
CA HIS A 278 -10.11 -1.93 15.87
C HIS A 278 -10.37 -0.41 15.88
N ASP A 279 -9.93 0.30 16.91
CA ASP A 279 -10.18 1.74 17.10
C ASP A 279 -9.47 2.61 16.06
N ARG A 280 -8.52 2.03 15.30
CA ARG A 280 -7.82 2.73 14.21
C ARG A 280 -8.44 2.47 12.85
N VAL A 281 -8.82 1.22 12.58
CA VAL A 281 -9.26 0.75 11.26
C VAL A 281 -10.78 0.83 11.11
N VAL A 282 -11.54 0.42 12.12
CA VAL A 282 -13.02 0.38 12.04
C VAL A 282 -13.63 1.76 11.82
N PRO A 283 -13.18 2.85 12.47
CA PRO A 283 -13.70 4.19 12.15
C PRO A 283 -13.44 4.60 10.71
N GLN A 284 -12.28 4.24 10.14
CA GLN A 284 -11.95 4.52 8.74
C GLN A 284 -12.87 3.74 7.80
N ILE A 285 -13.07 2.44 8.04
CA ILE A 285 -14.02 1.62 7.28
C ILE A 285 -15.43 2.19 7.39
N ARG A 286 -15.88 2.58 8.59
CA ARG A 286 -17.20 3.17 8.80
C ARG A 286 -17.37 4.47 8.03
N SER A 287 -16.36 5.34 8.02
CA SER A 287 -16.39 6.59 7.26
C SER A 287 -16.43 6.34 5.74
N ALA A 288 -15.65 5.39 5.24
CA ALA A 288 -15.66 4.98 3.83
C ALA A 288 -17.01 4.38 3.44
N TRP A 289 -17.60 3.55 4.31
CA TRP A 289 -18.93 2.97 4.13
C TRP A 289 -20.02 4.04 4.10
N GLN A 290 -19.97 5.04 4.98
CA GLN A 290 -20.91 6.16 4.99
C GLN A 290 -20.81 6.99 3.70
N ALA A 291 -19.59 7.33 3.29
CA ALA A 291 -19.36 8.08 2.06
C ALA A 291 -19.78 7.28 0.80
N LEU A 292 -19.59 5.96 0.81
CA LEU A 292 -20.09 5.09 -0.26
C LEU A 292 -21.62 4.98 -0.23
N ALA A 293 -22.23 4.87 0.95
CA ALA A 293 -23.69 4.85 1.11
C ALA A 293 -24.34 6.14 0.59
N GLU A 294 -23.66 7.28 0.69
CA GLU A 294 -24.09 8.53 0.04
C GLU A 294 -24.08 8.43 -1.48
N VAL A 295 -23.05 7.82 -2.08
CA VAL A 295 -23.01 7.56 -3.54
C VAL A 295 -24.16 6.65 -3.97
N PHE A 296 -24.49 5.64 -3.15
CA PHE A 296 -25.63 4.74 -3.38
C PHE A 296 -27.00 5.43 -3.35
N ARG A 297 -27.14 6.62 -2.76
CA ARG A 297 -28.39 7.41 -2.85
C ARG A 297 -28.69 7.85 -4.28
N SER A 298 -27.66 7.94 -5.12
CA SER A 298 -27.80 8.26 -6.54
C SER A 298 -27.49 7.03 -7.39
N PRO A 299 -28.51 6.38 -8.00
CA PRO A 299 -28.30 5.13 -8.73
C PRO A 299 -27.35 5.32 -9.92
N ARG A 300 -27.34 6.49 -10.55
CA ARG A 300 -26.43 6.83 -11.64
C ARG A 300 -24.96 6.85 -11.20
N LEU A 301 -24.64 7.45 -10.05
CA LEU A 301 -23.25 7.48 -9.57
C LEU A 301 -22.84 6.13 -8.99
N ALA A 302 -23.77 5.40 -8.37
CA ALA A 302 -23.50 4.06 -7.86
C ALA A 302 -23.21 3.06 -8.99
N LEU A 303 -24.05 3.04 -10.03
CA LEU A 303 -23.83 2.22 -11.24
C LEU A 303 -22.59 2.68 -11.99
N GLY A 304 -22.36 3.99 -12.09
CA GLY A 304 -21.14 4.55 -12.69
C GLY A 304 -19.89 4.08 -11.95
N LEU A 305 -19.86 4.17 -10.62
CA LEU A 305 -18.72 3.79 -9.80
C LEU A 305 -18.48 2.27 -9.82
N LEU A 306 -19.47 1.48 -9.42
CA LEU A 306 -19.34 0.03 -9.34
C LEU A 306 -19.18 -0.62 -10.72
N GLY A 307 -19.92 -0.14 -11.71
CA GLY A 307 -19.84 -0.64 -13.08
C GLY A 307 -18.48 -0.35 -13.71
N SER A 308 -17.94 0.85 -13.50
CA SER A 308 -16.57 1.17 -13.94
C SER A 308 -15.55 0.29 -13.22
N GLN A 309 -15.69 0.13 -11.91
CA GLN A 309 -14.77 -0.67 -11.13
C GLN A 309 -14.79 -2.15 -11.51
N LEU A 310 -15.98 -2.70 -11.79
CA LEU A 310 -16.13 -4.04 -12.35
C LEU A 310 -15.47 -4.14 -13.73
N ALA A 311 -15.66 -3.15 -14.60
CA ALA A 311 -15.03 -3.10 -15.91
C ALA A 311 -13.50 -3.08 -15.82
N VAL A 312 -12.91 -2.35 -14.85
CA VAL A 312 -11.45 -2.40 -14.60
C VAL A 312 -11.00 -3.83 -14.30
N GLN A 313 -11.67 -4.51 -13.36
CA GLN A 313 -11.27 -5.88 -12.99
C GLN A 313 -11.43 -6.85 -14.15
N LEU A 314 -12.52 -6.76 -14.92
CA LEU A 314 -12.75 -7.61 -16.08
C LEU A 314 -11.74 -7.35 -17.20
N LEU A 315 -11.36 -6.09 -17.46
CA LEU A 315 -10.35 -5.77 -18.47
C LEU A 315 -8.96 -6.27 -18.06
N TRP A 316 -8.60 -6.13 -16.78
CA TRP A 316 -7.34 -6.68 -16.29
C TRP A 316 -7.34 -8.22 -16.29
N GLY A 317 -8.44 -8.85 -15.92
CA GLY A 317 -8.63 -10.30 -16.02
C GLY A 317 -8.58 -10.80 -17.46
N LEU A 318 -9.20 -10.07 -18.40
CA LEU A 318 -9.13 -10.32 -19.84
C LEU A 318 -7.69 -10.18 -20.35
N GLY A 319 -6.95 -9.16 -19.91
CA GLY A 319 -5.54 -8.99 -20.25
C GLY A 319 -4.70 -10.19 -19.80
N LEU A 320 -4.95 -10.72 -18.60
CA LEU A 320 -4.24 -11.92 -18.12
C LEU A 320 -4.65 -13.16 -18.93
N TRP A 321 -5.93 -13.30 -19.24
CA TRP A 321 -6.44 -14.39 -20.06
C TRP A 321 -5.82 -14.39 -21.47
N LEU A 322 -5.73 -13.21 -22.11
CA LEU A 322 -5.06 -13.04 -23.40
C LEU A 322 -3.57 -13.36 -23.32
N ALA A 323 -2.90 -12.98 -22.23
CA ALA A 323 -1.50 -13.34 -22.01
C ALA A 323 -1.31 -14.87 -21.91
N LEU A 324 -2.17 -15.56 -21.19
CA LEU A 324 -2.14 -17.04 -21.09
C LEU A 324 -2.44 -17.72 -22.43
N LEU A 325 -3.47 -17.23 -23.15
CA LEU A 325 -3.77 -17.71 -24.49
C LEU A 325 -2.61 -17.52 -25.45
N SER A 326 -1.88 -16.41 -25.34
CA SER A 326 -0.72 -16.16 -26.19
C SER A 326 0.38 -17.21 -26.01
N LEU A 327 0.42 -17.84 -24.83
CA LEU A 327 1.35 -18.92 -24.46
C LEU A 327 0.73 -20.32 -24.61
N GLY A 328 -0.45 -20.44 -25.24
CA GLY A 328 -1.11 -21.72 -25.50
C GLY A 328 -1.88 -22.31 -24.31
N VAL A 329 -2.11 -21.55 -23.24
CA VAL A 329 -2.85 -22.01 -22.05
C VAL A 329 -4.28 -21.49 -22.06
N HIS A 330 -5.23 -22.42 -21.96
CA HIS A 330 -6.66 -22.11 -21.93
C HIS A 330 -7.19 -22.19 -20.49
N LEU A 331 -7.31 -21.03 -19.83
CA LEU A 331 -8.02 -20.91 -18.56
C LEU A 331 -9.34 -20.15 -18.76
N ASN A 332 -10.26 -20.28 -17.80
CA ASN A 332 -11.47 -19.48 -17.79
C ASN A 332 -11.12 -18.01 -17.46
N VAL A 333 -11.70 -17.06 -18.20
CA VAL A 333 -11.57 -15.61 -17.96
C VAL A 333 -11.95 -15.25 -16.52
N ILE A 334 -12.95 -15.93 -15.94
CA ILE A 334 -13.37 -15.70 -14.54
C ILE A 334 -12.26 -16.10 -13.56
N ALA A 335 -11.59 -17.24 -13.79
CA ALA A 335 -10.47 -17.68 -12.98
C ALA A 335 -9.29 -16.69 -13.10
N CYS A 336 -8.98 -16.23 -14.31
CA CYS A 336 -7.95 -15.21 -14.55
C CYS A 336 -8.28 -13.90 -13.82
N THR A 337 -9.54 -13.45 -13.88
CA THR A 337 -10.01 -12.26 -13.17
C THR A 337 -9.86 -12.42 -11.66
N ALA A 338 -10.25 -13.58 -11.12
CA ALA A 338 -10.10 -13.87 -9.70
C ALA A 338 -8.63 -13.90 -9.25
N VAL A 339 -7.73 -14.44 -10.07
CA VAL A 339 -6.27 -14.41 -9.82
C VAL A 339 -5.74 -12.98 -9.81
N VAL A 340 -6.11 -12.15 -10.77
CA VAL A 340 -5.74 -10.71 -10.81
C VAL A 340 -6.24 -9.99 -9.56
N VAL A 341 -7.50 -10.23 -9.19
CA VAL A 341 -8.13 -9.62 -8.01
C VAL A 341 -7.41 -10.05 -6.72
N ALA A 342 -7.14 -11.35 -6.56
CA ALA A 342 -6.42 -11.88 -5.40
C ALA A 342 -5.00 -11.29 -5.31
N THR A 343 -4.31 -11.19 -6.45
CA THR A 343 -2.99 -10.56 -6.54
C THR A 343 -3.04 -9.09 -6.12
N SER A 344 -4.03 -8.33 -6.62
CA SER A 344 -4.21 -6.91 -6.30
C SER A 344 -4.48 -6.67 -4.81
N LEU A 345 -5.27 -7.54 -4.18
CA LEU A 345 -5.54 -7.50 -2.74
C LEU A 345 -4.28 -7.76 -1.91
N LEU A 346 -3.45 -8.73 -2.31
CA LEU A 346 -2.18 -9.01 -1.63
C LEU A 346 -1.16 -7.88 -1.80
N GLN A 347 -1.08 -7.28 -2.98
CA GLN A 347 -0.21 -6.12 -3.24
C GLN A 347 -0.51 -4.94 -2.32
N GLY A 348 -1.79 -4.69 -1.99
CA GLY A 348 -2.18 -3.61 -1.08
C GLY A 348 -1.64 -3.74 0.34
N VAL A 349 -1.26 -4.96 0.76
CA VAL A 349 -0.73 -5.24 2.10
C VAL A 349 0.80 -5.23 2.12
N ILE A 350 1.45 -5.49 0.98
CA ILE A 350 2.89 -5.61 0.88
C ILE A 350 3.51 -4.23 0.58
N PRO A 351 4.35 -3.66 1.47
CA PRO A 351 4.90 -2.31 1.31
C PRO A 351 6.11 -2.30 0.35
N VAL A 352 5.95 -2.85 -0.86
CA VAL A 352 6.99 -2.88 -1.90
C VAL A 352 6.63 -1.88 -3.00
N PRO A 353 7.38 -0.76 -3.14
CA PRO A 353 7.10 0.23 -4.17
C PRO A 353 7.22 -0.40 -5.56
N GLY A 354 6.18 -0.25 -6.37
CA GLY A 354 6.10 -0.81 -7.72
C GLY A 354 5.93 -2.32 -7.82
N GLY A 355 6.06 -3.06 -6.71
CA GLY A 355 5.81 -4.51 -6.65
C GLY A 355 6.58 -5.34 -7.67
N ILE A 356 7.73 -4.86 -8.16
CA ILE A 356 8.54 -5.53 -9.18
C ILE A 356 9.05 -6.86 -8.63
N GLY A 357 8.85 -7.94 -9.38
CA GLY A 357 9.22 -9.30 -9.01
C GLY A 357 8.24 -9.94 -8.02
N VAL A 358 7.70 -9.16 -7.07
CA VAL A 358 6.70 -9.63 -6.10
C VAL A 358 5.37 -9.92 -6.78
N SER A 359 4.91 -9.02 -7.63
CA SER A 359 3.60 -9.13 -8.28
C SER A 359 3.57 -10.30 -9.26
N GLU A 360 4.64 -10.42 -10.05
CA GLU A 360 4.85 -11.48 -11.02
C GLU A 360 4.87 -12.85 -10.32
N ALA A 361 5.57 -12.93 -9.20
CA ALA A 361 5.63 -14.12 -8.37
C ALA A 361 4.29 -14.46 -7.70
N VAL A 362 3.59 -13.49 -7.11
CA VAL A 362 2.26 -13.74 -6.50
C VAL A 362 1.27 -14.21 -7.55
N LEU A 363 1.25 -13.58 -8.72
CA LEU A 363 0.37 -13.95 -9.82
C LEU A 363 0.70 -15.36 -10.33
N SER A 364 1.99 -15.67 -10.48
CA SER A 364 2.45 -17.03 -10.84
C SER A 364 2.07 -18.07 -9.79
N ALA A 365 2.22 -17.76 -8.51
CA ALA A 365 1.86 -18.63 -7.40
C ALA A 365 0.36 -18.94 -7.34
N PHE A 366 -0.49 -18.05 -7.84
CA PHE A 366 -1.92 -18.31 -8.00
C PHE A 366 -2.27 -19.12 -9.25
N LEU A 367 -1.47 -19.02 -10.32
CA LEU A 367 -1.69 -19.74 -11.58
C LEU A 367 -1.20 -21.19 -11.54
N VAL A 368 -0.07 -21.47 -10.87
CA VAL A 368 0.50 -22.82 -10.78
C VAL A 368 -0.48 -23.84 -10.21
N PRO A 369 -1.21 -23.55 -9.10
CA PRO A 369 -2.27 -24.43 -8.58
C PRO A 369 -3.41 -24.71 -9.56
N LEU A 370 -3.63 -23.84 -10.55
CA LEU A 370 -4.67 -24.00 -11.58
C LEU A 370 -4.21 -24.88 -12.74
N GLY A 371 -3.01 -25.45 -12.69
CA GLY A 371 -2.46 -26.34 -13.71
C GLY A 371 -1.60 -25.65 -14.76
N VAL A 372 -1.17 -24.40 -14.52
CA VAL A 372 -0.24 -23.68 -15.40
C VAL A 372 1.20 -24.02 -15.00
N SER A 373 2.09 -24.31 -15.96
CA SER A 373 3.50 -24.53 -15.62
C SER A 373 4.14 -23.26 -15.05
N PRO A 374 5.14 -23.36 -14.15
CA PRO A 374 5.78 -22.19 -13.55
C PRO A 374 6.36 -21.19 -14.57
N GLU A 375 6.93 -21.69 -15.66
CA GLU A 375 7.56 -20.89 -16.71
C GLU A 375 6.51 -20.09 -17.49
N VAL A 376 5.39 -20.73 -17.84
CA VAL A 376 4.28 -20.08 -18.55
C VAL A 376 3.53 -19.12 -17.64
N ALA A 377 3.33 -19.49 -16.37
CA ALA A 377 2.71 -18.63 -15.36
C ALA A 377 3.52 -17.33 -15.17
N MET A 378 4.84 -17.45 -15.05
CA MET A 378 5.74 -16.30 -14.97
C MET A 378 5.75 -15.49 -16.27
N GLY A 379 5.79 -16.15 -17.43
CA GLY A 379 5.70 -15.48 -18.73
C GLY A 379 4.41 -14.66 -18.88
N ALA A 380 3.26 -15.25 -18.55
CA ALA A 380 1.96 -14.58 -18.58
C ALA A 380 1.91 -13.42 -17.58
N ALA A 381 2.45 -13.60 -16.38
CA ALA A 381 2.53 -12.56 -15.37
C ALA A 381 3.39 -11.37 -15.84
N VAL A 382 4.53 -11.62 -16.49
CA VAL A 382 5.38 -10.58 -17.09
C VAL A 382 4.64 -9.83 -18.20
N ILE A 383 4.01 -10.54 -19.14
CA ILE A 383 3.22 -9.91 -20.22
C ILE A 383 2.12 -9.01 -19.64
N TRP A 384 1.37 -9.52 -18.67
CA TRP A 384 0.31 -8.77 -18.00
C TRP A 384 0.84 -7.55 -17.24
N ARG A 385 2.02 -7.65 -16.62
CA ARG A 385 2.68 -6.54 -15.92
C ARG A 385 3.23 -5.49 -16.86
N VAL A 386 3.71 -5.88 -18.04
CA VAL A 386 4.05 -4.93 -19.09
C VAL A 386 2.81 -4.11 -19.46
N ALA A 387 1.66 -4.76 -19.67
CA ALA A 387 0.40 -4.09 -19.99
C ALA A 387 -0.09 -3.12 -18.91
N THR A 388 0.04 -3.49 -17.63
CA THR A 388 -0.64 -2.82 -16.52
C THR A 388 0.24 -1.94 -15.66
N PHE A 389 1.56 -2.10 -15.73
CA PHE A 389 2.50 -1.43 -14.84
C PHE A 389 3.68 -0.78 -15.58
N TYR A 390 4.45 -1.54 -16.36
CA TYR A 390 5.68 -1.00 -16.97
C TYR A 390 5.40 -0.03 -18.12
N LEU A 391 4.52 -0.42 -19.07
CA LEU A 391 4.16 0.45 -20.19
C LEU A 391 3.42 1.72 -19.71
N PRO A 392 2.41 1.63 -18.81
CA PRO A 392 1.78 2.81 -18.24
C PRO A 392 2.72 3.76 -17.48
N ALA A 393 3.76 3.25 -16.83
CA ALA A 393 4.74 4.12 -16.17
C ALA A 393 5.50 4.99 -17.17
N ILE A 394 5.85 4.43 -18.34
CA ILE A 394 6.53 5.17 -19.42
C ILE A 394 5.58 6.19 -20.05
N GLU A 395 4.37 5.77 -20.40
CA GLU A 395 3.33 6.65 -20.96
C GLU A 395 2.93 7.75 -19.96
N GLY A 396 2.91 7.41 -18.68
CA GLY A 396 2.59 8.30 -17.57
C GLY A 396 3.54 9.47 -17.43
N PHE A 397 4.82 9.30 -17.76
CA PHE A 397 5.77 10.42 -17.83
C PHE A 397 5.34 11.44 -18.88
N VAL A 398 4.98 10.99 -20.08
CA VAL A 398 4.50 11.87 -21.16
C VAL A 398 3.16 12.51 -20.78
N ALA A 399 2.26 11.72 -20.19
CA ALA A 399 0.96 12.19 -19.70
C ALA A 399 1.12 13.28 -18.62
N SER A 400 2.05 13.11 -17.68
CA SER A 400 2.33 14.10 -16.64
C SER A 400 2.80 15.44 -17.23
N LYS A 401 3.73 15.41 -18.19
CA LYS A 401 4.19 16.61 -18.91
C LYS A 401 3.05 17.28 -19.68
N TYR A 402 2.22 16.49 -20.37
CA TYR A 402 1.06 17.01 -21.09
C TYR A 402 0.09 17.72 -20.14
N LEU A 403 -0.26 17.09 -19.01
CA LEU A 403 -1.17 17.66 -18.02
C LEU A 403 -0.60 18.94 -17.37
N SER A 404 0.68 18.95 -17.00
CA SER A 404 1.33 20.15 -16.47
C SER A 404 1.39 21.29 -17.51
N SER A 405 1.69 20.99 -18.78
CA SER A 405 1.73 22.01 -19.85
C SER A 405 0.37 22.67 -20.12
N ARG A 406 -0.71 21.93 -19.88
CA ARG A 406 -2.10 22.42 -19.97
C ARG A 406 -2.60 23.04 -18.66
N GLY A 407 -1.76 23.06 -17.62
CA GLY A 407 -2.09 23.59 -16.30
C GLY A 407 -3.12 22.77 -15.53
N TYR A 408 -3.22 21.46 -15.82
CA TYR A 408 -4.06 20.52 -15.07
C TYR A 408 -3.38 19.96 -13.81
N LEU A 409 -2.04 19.99 -13.74
CA LEU A 409 -1.25 19.53 -12.60
C LEU A 409 -0.41 20.67 -12.01
#